data_AF-A0A2N5V282-F1
#
_entry.id   AF-A0A2N5V282-F1
#
_cell.length_a   1.000
_cell.length_b   1.000
_cell.length_c   1.000
_cell.angle_alpha   90.00
_cell.angle_beta   90.00
_cell.angle_gamma   90.00
#
_symmetry.space_group_name_H-M   'P 1'
#
loop_
_entity.id
_entity.type
_entity.pdbx_description
1 polymer ?
#
loop_
_entity_poly.entity_id
_entity_poly.type
_entity_poly.pdbx_seq_one_letter_code
_entity_poly.pdbx_strand_id
1 'polypeptide(L)'
;MDPSTPWSVDSWRRRPIAQAISYPQETLPKLEDVKAKLKQLPGLVTPHEIQKLKERLKLVGRGEAFLLHGGDCAELFEYCNHEHISARVKLLLMMSLIIIWGARIPVVRLGRIAGQFAKPRSQPTEIIDGKEYPSFRGDIVNGYSLSERTPDPERLLSAYFHSSAIINHIRGLLQSGLANLHKPSSWSFAHVRSPSLQAKFQDIVERLEDSLDFMKTIGANAQSEGTLGILETVEIWTSHEALLLEYEEALTRKIEPGRSARARRISFRPGSGPFTKKKPFPPSRRPLPARIQTRAASLNLLAMISRHIFYGLVNEPDSWTMLTWNFCAGFRTRLA
;
A
#
# COMPACT_ATOMS: atom_id res chain seq x y z
N MET A 1 30.46 8.05 7.06
CA MET A 1 29.57 9.21 7.25
C MET A 1 28.95 9.09 8.62
N ASP A 2 28.94 10.18 9.37
CA ASP A 2 28.62 10.19 10.78
C ASP A 2 27.12 9.85 11.01
N PRO A 3 26.79 8.70 11.65
CA PRO A 3 25.42 8.36 12.03
C PRO A 3 24.80 9.33 13.04
N SER A 4 25.54 10.37 13.49
CA SER A 4 25.10 11.37 14.47
C SER A 4 24.15 12.45 13.94
N THR A 5 24.02 12.66 12.62
CA THR A 5 23.18 13.77 12.13
C THR A 5 21.71 13.43 12.35
N PRO A 6 20.98 14.16 13.22
CA PRO A 6 19.60 13.83 13.52
C PRO A 6 18.75 13.97 12.25
N TRP A 7 17.85 13.01 12.05
CA TRP A 7 16.90 13.07 10.94
C TRP A 7 15.96 14.27 11.12
N SER A 8 15.76 15.00 10.03
CA SER A 8 14.75 16.05 9.91
C SER A 8 14.05 15.89 8.57
N VAL A 9 12.83 16.46 8.45
CA VAL A 9 12.01 16.34 7.24
C VAL A 9 12.72 16.86 5.98
N ASP A 10 13.61 17.84 6.13
CA ASP A 10 14.41 18.49 5.09
C ASP A 10 15.84 17.92 4.97
N SER A 11 16.21 16.93 5.79
CA SER A 11 17.58 16.37 5.81
C SER A 11 18.02 15.75 4.48
N TRP A 12 17.05 15.39 3.63
CA TRP A 12 17.30 14.90 2.27
C TRP A 12 17.96 15.94 1.36
N ARG A 13 17.74 17.25 1.60
CA ARG A 13 18.28 18.34 0.76
C ARG A 13 19.80 18.42 0.79
N ARG A 14 20.42 17.84 1.82
CA ARG A 14 21.89 17.74 1.95
C ARG A 14 22.48 16.54 1.21
N ARG A 15 21.65 15.75 0.51
CA ARG A 15 22.06 14.53 -0.21
C ARG A 15 21.90 14.72 -1.71
N PRO A 16 22.70 14.04 -2.55
CA PRO A 16 22.51 14.03 -3.99
C PRO A 16 21.11 13.53 -4.38
N ILE A 17 20.46 14.22 -5.32
CA ILE A 17 19.14 13.86 -5.85
C ILE A 17 19.26 13.42 -7.32
N ALA A 18 18.80 12.21 -7.62
CA ALA A 18 18.98 11.60 -8.94
C ALA A 18 17.93 12.02 -9.99
N GLN A 19 16.76 12.49 -9.55
CA GLN A 19 15.60 12.75 -10.40
C GLN A 19 15.02 14.16 -10.15
N ALA A 20 15.89 15.12 -9.86
CA ALA A 20 15.50 16.51 -9.63
C ALA A 20 14.69 17.08 -10.80
N ILE A 21 13.75 17.96 -10.47
CA ILE A 21 12.92 18.68 -11.43
C ILE A 21 13.51 20.07 -11.62
N SER A 22 13.82 20.43 -12.87
CA SER A 22 14.24 21.78 -13.24
C SER A 22 13.01 22.63 -13.56
N TYR A 23 12.49 23.33 -12.56
CA TYR A 23 11.43 24.31 -12.75
C TYR A 23 11.99 25.60 -13.39
N PRO A 24 11.21 26.29 -14.26
CA PRO A 24 11.61 27.60 -14.78
C PRO A 24 11.82 28.62 -13.65
N GLN A 25 12.81 29.50 -13.80
CA GLN A 25 13.24 30.44 -12.75
C GLN A 25 12.10 31.34 -12.27
N GLU A 26 11.25 31.77 -13.19
CA GLU A 26 10.06 32.59 -12.97
C GLU A 26 8.98 31.89 -12.15
N THR A 27 9.01 30.55 -12.07
CA THR A 27 8.03 29.75 -11.30
C THR A 27 8.52 29.37 -9.90
N LEU A 28 9.78 29.63 -9.55
CA LEU A 28 10.34 29.28 -8.23
C LEU A 28 9.59 29.94 -7.05
N PRO A 29 9.16 31.22 -7.11
CA PRO A 29 8.33 31.79 -6.04
C PRO A 29 7.02 31.02 -5.84
N LYS A 30 6.38 30.64 -6.96
CA LYS A 30 5.14 29.86 -6.97
C LYS A 30 5.33 28.46 -6.38
N LEU A 31 6.48 27.83 -6.61
CA LEU A 31 6.83 26.54 -6.00
C LEU A 31 6.86 26.62 -4.48
N GLU A 32 7.48 27.67 -3.91
CA GLU A 32 7.49 27.87 -2.46
C GLU A 32 6.09 28.15 -1.90
N ASP A 33 5.27 28.94 -2.60
CA ASP A 33 3.87 29.17 -2.23
C ASP A 33 3.05 27.88 -2.21
N VAL A 34 3.19 27.04 -3.25
CA VAL A 34 2.50 25.74 -3.32
C VAL A 34 2.95 24.81 -2.20
N LYS A 35 4.25 24.73 -1.91
CA LYS A 35 4.78 23.94 -0.78
C LYS A 35 4.23 24.44 0.55
N ALA A 36 4.12 25.76 0.74
CA ALA A 36 3.54 26.35 1.95
C ALA A 36 2.06 25.97 2.11
N LYS A 37 1.27 26.03 1.01
CA LYS A 37 -0.13 25.57 1.00
C LYS A 37 -0.24 24.08 1.35
N LEU A 38 0.54 23.21 0.70
CA LEU A 38 0.55 21.77 0.96
C LEU A 38 0.85 21.41 2.42
N LYS A 39 1.72 22.17 3.09
CA LYS A 39 2.03 21.99 4.53
C LYS A 39 0.83 22.27 5.43
N GLN A 40 -0.10 23.13 5.01
CA GLN A 40 -1.30 23.49 5.78
C GLN A 40 -2.49 22.56 5.52
N LEU A 41 -2.50 21.84 4.39
CA LEU A 41 -3.60 20.94 4.05
C LEU A 41 -3.63 19.71 4.98
N PRO A 42 -4.83 19.10 5.19
CA PRO A 42 -4.98 17.86 5.93
C PRO A 42 -4.09 16.72 5.40
N GLY A 43 -3.75 15.77 6.26
CA GLY A 43 -3.08 14.54 5.81
C GLY A 43 -4.01 13.69 4.96
N LEU A 44 -3.48 13.08 3.89
CA LEU A 44 -4.23 12.15 3.04
C LEU A 44 -4.60 10.84 3.76
N VAL A 45 -3.81 10.46 4.76
CA VAL A 45 -4.06 9.30 5.64
C VAL A 45 -3.80 9.66 7.09
N THR A 46 -4.34 8.86 8.00
CA THR A 46 -4.20 9.04 9.44
C THR A 46 -3.07 8.19 10.03
N PRO A 47 -2.47 8.61 11.17
CA PRO A 47 -1.52 7.78 11.91
C PRO A 47 -2.04 6.40 12.28
N HIS A 48 -3.34 6.29 12.56
CA HIS A 48 -3.97 5.03 12.92
C HIS A 48 -3.99 4.06 11.73
N GLU A 49 -4.33 4.53 10.52
CA GLU A 49 -4.29 3.71 9.30
C GLU A 49 -2.87 3.20 9.00
N ILE A 50 -1.86 4.03 9.22
CA ILE A 50 -0.44 3.67 9.05
C ILE A 50 -0.05 2.58 10.04
N GLN A 51 -0.39 2.74 11.32
CA GLN A 51 -0.09 1.76 12.35
C GLN A 51 -0.79 0.43 12.07
N LYS A 52 -2.06 0.48 11.66
CA LYS A 52 -2.82 -0.71 11.24
C LYS A 52 -2.14 -1.41 10.08
N LEU A 53 -1.70 -0.68 9.04
CA LEU A 53 -0.94 -1.26 7.93
C LEU A 53 0.36 -1.93 8.41
N LYS A 54 1.13 -1.28 9.29
CA LYS A 54 2.35 -1.88 9.87
C LYS A 54 2.05 -3.21 10.56
N GLU A 55 0.96 -3.29 11.32
CA GLU A 55 0.54 -4.53 11.98
C GLU A 55 0.15 -5.62 10.99
N ARG A 56 -0.55 -5.27 9.91
CA ARG A 56 -0.87 -6.20 8.81
C ARG A 56 0.39 -6.69 8.10
N LEU A 57 1.35 -5.81 7.83
CA LEU A 57 2.62 -6.16 7.18
C LEU A 57 3.50 -7.06 8.08
N LYS A 58 3.40 -6.95 9.41
CA LYS A 58 4.05 -7.90 10.34
C LYS A 58 3.51 -9.32 10.18
N LEU A 59 2.25 -9.50 9.78
CA LEU A 59 1.70 -10.83 9.45
C LEU A 59 2.33 -11.36 8.17
N VAL A 60 2.46 -10.50 7.15
CA VAL A 60 3.11 -10.86 5.87
C VAL A 60 4.56 -11.28 6.09
N GLY A 61 5.34 -10.52 6.86
CA GLY A 61 6.73 -10.86 7.20
C GLY A 61 6.90 -12.17 7.96
N ARG A 62 5.83 -12.67 8.61
CA ARG A 62 5.80 -13.96 9.30
C ARG A 62 5.24 -15.11 8.44
N GLY A 63 4.83 -14.84 7.20
CA GLY A 63 4.16 -15.82 6.34
C GLY A 63 2.71 -16.12 6.74
N GLU A 64 2.11 -15.30 7.61
CA GLU A 64 0.74 -15.46 8.10
C GLU A 64 -0.29 -14.71 7.22
N ALA A 65 0.18 -13.92 6.26
CA ALA A 65 -0.64 -13.20 5.28
C ALA A 65 0.12 -13.00 3.97
N PHE A 66 -0.59 -12.71 2.89
CA PHE A 66 -0.03 -12.37 1.58
C PHE A 66 -0.16 -10.87 1.31
N LEU A 67 0.86 -10.23 0.73
CA LEU A 67 0.78 -8.84 0.27
C LEU A 67 0.41 -8.81 -1.22
N LEU A 68 -0.77 -8.31 -1.53
CA LEU A 68 -1.16 -7.98 -2.91
C LEU A 68 -0.91 -6.50 -3.15
N HIS A 69 0.15 -6.19 -3.90
CA HIS A 69 0.48 -4.82 -4.33
C HIS A 69 0.22 -4.68 -5.82
N GLY A 70 -0.71 -3.80 -6.19
CA GLY A 70 -1.11 -3.64 -7.59
C GLY A 70 -1.74 -2.28 -7.88
N GLY A 71 -1.72 -1.88 -9.14
CA GLY A 71 -2.27 -0.61 -9.61
C GLY A 71 -1.47 -0.08 -10.77
N ASP A 72 -1.68 1.18 -11.09
CA ASP A 72 -1.14 1.76 -12.31
C ASP A 72 0.38 1.93 -12.24
N CYS A 73 1.00 1.94 -13.42
CA CYS A 73 2.37 2.37 -13.56
C CYS A 73 2.46 3.86 -13.17
N ALA A 74 1.72 4.72 -13.89
CA ALA A 74 1.54 6.14 -13.60
C ALA A 74 0.03 6.40 -13.56
N GLU A 75 -0.44 7.09 -12.53
CA GLU A 75 -1.77 7.68 -12.55
C GLU A 75 -1.73 8.96 -13.39
N LEU A 76 -2.80 9.18 -14.15
CA LEU A 76 -3.08 10.45 -14.80
C LEU A 76 -4.22 11.16 -14.05
N PHE A 77 -4.20 12.50 -14.05
CA PHE A 77 -5.25 13.32 -13.48
C PHE A 77 -6.61 13.04 -14.15
N GLU A 78 -6.61 12.83 -15.47
CA GLU A 78 -7.80 12.45 -16.24
C GLU A 78 -8.44 11.15 -15.73
N TYR A 79 -7.66 10.26 -15.14
CA TYR A 79 -8.16 8.99 -14.61
C TYR A 79 -8.77 9.10 -13.21
N CYS A 80 -8.88 10.32 -12.66
CA CYS A 80 -9.62 10.62 -11.44
C CYS A 80 -11.11 10.71 -11.74
N ASN A 81 -11.70 9.58 -12.13
CA ASN A 81 -13.13 9.43 -12.40
C ASN A 81 -13.65 8.10 -11.87
N HIS A 82 -14.97 8.01 -11.70
CA HIS A 82 -15.63 6.85 -11.09
C HIS A 82 -15.27 5.53 -11.77
N GLU A 83 -15.29 5.50 -13.10
CA GLU A 83 -15.09 4.27 -13.88
C GLU A 83 -13.69 3.71 -13.65
N HIS A 84 -12.67 4.55 -13.78
CA HIS A 84 -11.27 4.14 -13.64
C HIS A 84 -10.93 3.75 -12.20
N ILE A 85 -11.38 4.54 -11.21
CA ILE A 85 -11.13 4.23 -9.79
C ILE A 85 -11.84 2.93 -9.41
N SER A 86 -13.10 2.76 -9.81
CA SER A 86 -13.88 1.56 -9.53
C SER A 86 -13.28 0.32 -10.20
N ALA A 87 -12.82 0.42 -11.45
CA ALA A 87 -12.18 -0.68 -12.15
C ALA A 87 -10.91 -1.16 -11.42
N ARG A 88 -10.04 -0.24 -10.96
CA ARG A 88 -8.83 -0.57 -10.20
C ARG A 88 -9.15 -1.24 -8.88
N VAL A 89 -10.11 -0.70 -8.14
CA VAL A 89 -10.57 -1.27 -6.86
C VAL A 89 -11.13 -2.68 -7.11
N LYS A 90 -12.04 -2.87 -8.07
CA LYS A 90 -12.60 -4.19 -8.42
C LYS A 90 -11.52 -5.19 -8.78
N LEU A 91 -10.54 -4.79 -9.58
CA LEU A 91 -9.43 -5.66 -9.97
C LEU A 91 -8.62 -6.12 -8.75
N LEU A 92 -8.27 -5.19 -7.86
CA LEU A 92 -7.52 -5.51 -6.63
C LEU A 92 -8.32 -6.45 -5.72
N LEU A 93 -9.63 -6.25 -5.61
CA LEU A 93 -10.53 -7.10 -4.84
C LEU A 93 -10.65 -8.50 -5.43
N MET A 94 -10.88 -8.60 -6.75
CA MET A 94 -10.98 -9.87 -7.46
C MET A 94 -9.69 -10.70 -7.30
N MET A 95 -8.53 -10.09 -7.55
CA MET A 95 -7.24 -10.76 -7.36
C MET A 95 -7.05 -11.22 -5.90
N SER A 96 -7.45 -10.38 -4.93
CA SER A 96 -7.34 -10.75 -3.53
C SER A 96 -8.16 -11.98 -3.17
N LEU A 97 -9.37 -12.10 -3.72
CA LEU A 97 -10.27 -13.21 -3.43
C LEU A 97 -9.72 -14.53 -3.99
N ILE A 98 -9.20 -14.49 -5.23
CA ILE A 98 -8.54 -15.64 -5.87
C ILE A 98 -7.34 -16.10 -5.02
N ILE A 99 -6.51 -15.17 -4.53
CA ILE A 99 -5.37 -15.50 -3.68
C ILE A 99 -5.82 -16.09 -2.34
N ILE A 100 -6.83 -15.50 -1.68
CA ILE A 100 -7.37 -16.03 -0.43
C ILE A 100 -7.87 -17.46 -0.62
N TRP A 101 -8.60 -17.71 -1.72
CA TRP A 101 -9.13 -19.03 -2.03
C TRP A 101 -8.02 -20.07 -2.26
N GLY A 102 -7.01 -19.72 -3.07
CA GLY A 102 -5.93 -20.63 -3.44
C GLY A 102 -4.89 -20.84 -2.33
N ALA A 103 -4.50 -19.77 -1.64
CA ALA A 103 -3.44 -19.81 -0.64
C ALA A 103 -3.95 -20.05 0.79
N ARG A 104 -5.26 -19.90 1.04
CA ARG A 104 -5.91 -20.08 2.35
C ARG A 104 -5.27 -19.24 3.47
N ILE A 105 -4.78 -18.07 3.11
CA ILE A 105 -4.23 -17.06 4.03
C ILE A 105 -4.85 -15.68 3.76
N PRO A 106 -4.92 -14.79 4.76
CA PRO A 106 -5.38 -13.41 4.58
C PRO A 106 -4.54 -12.64 3.55
N VAL A 107 -5.17 -11.69 2.85
CA VAL A 107 -4.50 -10.79 1.90
C VAL A 107 -4.53 -9.34 2.39
N VAL A 108 -3.36 -8.70 2.44
CA VAL A 108 -3.17 -7.26 2.63
C VAL A 108 -3.20 -6.60 1.25
N ARG A 109 -4.15 -5.70 0.99
CA ARG A 109 -4.39 -5.09 -0.32
C ARG A 109 -3.81 -3.70 -0.39
N LEU A 110 -2.74 -3.55 -1.17
CA LEU A 110 -2.03 -2.29 -1.34
C LEU A 110 -2.18 -1.81 -2.78
N GLY A 111 -2.81 -0.66 -2.96
CA GLY A 111 -3.00 0.00 -4.24
C GLY A 111 -1.82 0.90 -4.60
N ARG A 112 -1.32 0.81 -5.83
CA ARG A 112 -0.56 1.91 -6.48
C ARG A 112 -1.60 2.91 -7.01
N ILE A 113 -2.14 3.71 -6.11
CA ILE A 113 -3.32 4.56 -6.36
C ILE A 113 -3.33 5.75 -5.40
N ALA A 114 -3.92 6.87 -5.83
CA ALA A 114 -3.99 8.13 -5.11
C ALA A 114 -2.62 8.72 -4.73
N GLY A 115 -1.68 8.73 -5.67
CA GLY A 115 -0.38 9.37 -5.47
C GLY A 115 0.70 8.97 -6.48
N GLN A 116 0.44 7.98 -7.34
CA GLN A 116 1.39 7.44 -8.31
C GLN A 116 1.49 8.34 -9.56
N PHE A 117 1.51 9.65 -9.37
CA PHE A 117 1.54 10.65 -10.44
C PHE A 117 2.93 10.98 -10.95
N ALA A 118 3.98 10.46 -10.31
CA ALA A 118 5.37 10.73 -10.65
C ALA A 118 6.00 9.58 -11.45
N LYS A 119 6.90 9.91 -12.38
CA LYS A 119 7.68 8.93 -13.13
C LYS A 119 9.16 9.30 -13.26
N PRO A 120 10.09 8.40 -12.89
CA PRO A 120 11.49 8.61 -13.17
C PRO A 120 11.77 8.47 -14.66
N ARG A 121 12.76 9.21 -15.16
CA ARG A 121 13.20 9.17 -16.55
C ARG A 121 14.70 8.97 -16.63
N SER A 122 15.13 8.21 -17.64
CA SER A 122 16.55 8.01 -17.95
C SER A 122 17.22 9.29 -18.44
N GLN A 123 16.47 10.12 -19.18
CA GLN A 123 16.92 11.40 -19.69
C GLN A 123 15.97 12.54 -19.27
N PRO A 124 16.48 13.76 -19.08
CA PRO A 124 15.65 14.92 -18.71
C PRO A 124 14.81 15.43 -19.87
N THR A 125 15.26 15.25 -21.10
CA THR A 125 14.60 15.65 -22.34
C THR A 125 14.33 14.46 -23.24
N GLU A 126 13.46 14.63 -24.23
CA GLU A 126 13.17 13.67 -25.29
C GLU A 126 13.02 14.40 -26.63
N ILE A 127 13.39 13.74 -27.73
CA ILE A 127 13.28 14.30 -29.08
C ILE A 127 12.03 13.71 -29.73
N ILE A 128 11.11 14.58 -30.15
CA ILE A 128 9.89 14.21 -30.87
C ILE A 128 9.85 15.05 -32.14
N ASP A 129 9.78 14.39 -33.30
CA ASP A 129 9.80 15.02 -34.63
C ASP A 129 10.95 16.01 -34.84
N GLY A 130 12.15 15.66 -34.33
CA GLY A 130 13.36 16.47 -34.46
C GLY A 130 13.43 17.67 -33.51
N LYS A 131 12.41 17.90 -32.67
CA LYS A 131 12.40 18.96 -31.65
C LYS A 131 12.58 18.37 -30.24
N GLU A 132 13.38 19.05 -29.44
CA GLU A 132 13.64 18.67 -28.05
C GLU A 132 12.54 19.20 -27.12
N TYR A 133 12.07 18.34 -26.21
CA TYR A 133 11.09 18.64 -25.18
C TYR A 133 11.55 18.11 -23.83
N PRO A 134 11.18 18.74 -22.70
CA PRO A 134 11.27 18.07 -21.41
C PRO A 134 10.54 16.73 -21.44
N SER A 135 11.16 15.69 -20.92
CA SER A 135 10.53 14.37 -20.80
C SER A 135 9.26 14.45 -19.95
N PHE A 136 8.22 13.71 -20.33
CA PHE A 136 7.09 13.47 -19.42
C PHE A 136 7.57 12.83 -18.11
N ARG A 137 7.32 13.46 -16.98
CA ARG A 137 7.68 12.97 -15.64
C ARG A 137 6.47 12.67 -14.77
N GLY A 138 5.31 12.53 -15.42
CA GLY A 138 4.02 12.29 -14.79
C GLY A 138 3.30 13.58 -14.42
N ASP A 139 1.98 13.47 -14.23
CA ASP A 139 1.08 14.64 -14.17
C ASP A 139 1.34 15.58 -12.99
N ILE A 140 2.02 15.11 -11.94
CA ILE A 140 2.47 15.94 -10.82
C ILE A 140 3.61 16.91 -11.20
N VAL A 141 4.31 16.66 -12.31
CA VAL A 141 5.40 17.53 -12.82
C VAL A 141 4.93 18.32 -14.02
N ASN A 142 4.50 17.64 -15.09
CA ASN A 142 4.20 18.21 -16.39
C ASN A 142 3.13 17.38 -17.12
N GLY A 143 2.54 17.92 -18.19
CA GLY A 143 1.47 17.26 -18.93
C GLY A 143 1.96 16.29 -20.00
N TYR A 144 1.08 15.38 -20.39
CA TYR A 144 1.38 14.42 -21.47
C TYR A 144 1.46 15.12 -22.84
N SER A 145 0.70 16.19 -23.06
CA SER A 145 0.77 16.99 -24.29
C SER A 145 2.11 17.69 -24.43
N LEU A 146 2.59 17.82 -25.68
CA LEU A 146 3.83 18.55 -26.01
C LEU A 146 3.79 20.02 -25.55
N SER A 147 2.62 20.65 -25.56
CA SER A 147 2.42 22.03 -25.10
C SER A 147 2.51 22.20 -23.59
N GLU A 148 2.46 21.10 -22.83
CA GLU A 148 2.42 21.10 -21.37
C GLU A 148 3.68 20.47 -20.76
N ARG A 149 4.76 20.31 -21.54
CA ARG A 149 6.00 19.66 -21.10
C ARG A 149 6.81 20.46 -20.09
N THR A 150 6.62 21.78 -20.02
CA THR A 150 7.27 22.61 -19.02
C THR A 150 6.77 22.25 -17.62
N PRO A 151 7.66 21.95 -16.64
CA PRO A 151 7.25 21.68 -15.27
C PRO A 151 6.47 22.85 -14.65
N ASP A 152 5.30 22.55 -14.06
CA ASP A 152 4.44 23.55 -13.40
C ASP A 152 4.29 23.21 -11.91
N PRO A 153 4.73 24.10 -10.99
CA PRO A 153 4.59 23.86 -9.57
C PRO A 153 3.15 23.65 -9.07
N GLU A 154 2.13 24.20 -9.74
CA GLU A 154 0.72 24.00 -9.31
C GLU A 154 0.27 22.55 -9.44
N ARG A 155 0.92 21.76 -10.30
CA ARG A 155 0.62 20.34 -10.43
C ARG A 155 0.89 19.55 -9.15
N LEU A 156 1.74 20.04 -8.24
CA LEU A 156 1.88 19.47 -6.89
C LEU A 156 0.58 19.61 -6.08
N LEU A 157 -0.05 20.78 -6.15
CA LEU A 157 -1.32 21.04 -5.48
C LEU A 157 -2.46 20.25 -6.14
N SER A 158 -2.48 20.20 -7.47
CA SER A 158 -3.42 19.35 -8.21
C SER A 158 -3.28 17.89 -7.80
N ALA A 159 -2.06 17.34 -7.71
CA ALA A 159 -1.83 15.97 -7.30
C ALA A 159 -2.36 15.66 -5.90
N TYR A 160 -2.23 16.59 -4.95
CA TYR A 160 -2.86 16.46 -3.62
C TYR A 160 -4.39 16.34 -3.72
N PHE A 161 -5.05 17.24 -4.47
CA PHE A 161 -6.51 17.22 -4.57
C PHE A 161 -7.03 15.99 -5.32
N HIS A 162 -6.33 15.53 -6.36
CA HIS A 162 -6.65 14.26 -7.02
C HIS A 162 -6.47 13.09 -6.07
N SER A 163 -5.36 13.02 -5.32
CA SER A 163 -5.14 11.98 -4.31
C SER A 163 -6.26 11.94 -3.27
N SER A 164 -6.66 13.11 -2.75
CA SER A 164 -7.73 13.25 -1.77
C SER A 164 -9.08 12.78 -2.33
N ALA A 165 -9.43 13.20 -3.54
CA ALA A 165 -10.66 12.79 -4.21
C ALA A 165 -10.70 11.28 -4.45
N ILE A 166 -9.60 10.69 -4.92
CA ILE A 166 -9.47 9.24 -5.14
C ILE A 166 -9.61 8.47 -3.82
N ILE A 167 -8.90 8.87 -2.75
CA ILE A 167 -9.02 8.22 -1.43
C ILE A 167 -10.44 8.28 -0.91
N ASN A 168 -11.08 9.46 -0.98
CA ASN A 168 -12.46 9.64 -0.57
C ASN A 168 -13.41 8.75 -1.37
N HIS A 169 -13.22 8.68 -2.70
CA HIS A 169 -14.03 7.83 -3.56
C HIS A 169 -13.84 6.35 -3.24
N ILE A 170 -12.60 5.88 -3.04
CA ILE A 170 -12.31 4.49 -2.64
C ILE A 170 -13.02 4.18 -1.32
N ARG A 171 -12.91 5.04 -0.30
CA ARG A 171 -13.60 4.85 0.98
C ARG A 171 -15.12 4.74 0.79
N GLY A 172 -15.70 5.62 -0.04
CA GLY A 172 -17.12 5.55 -0.42
C GLY A 172 -17.50 4.25 -1.11
N LEU A 173 -16.72 3.79 -2.09
CA LEU A 173 -16.94 2.53 -2.82
C LEU A 173 -16.88 1.31 -1.89
N LEU A 174 -15.93 1.29 -0.96
CA LEU A 174 -15.79 0.21 0.00
C LEU A 174 -16.98 0.16 0.96
N GLN A 175 -17.51 1.32 1.37
CA GLN A 175 -18.69 1.42 2.25
C GLN A 175 -20.02 1.17 1.52
N SER A 176 -20.12 1.52 0.23
CA SER A 176 -21.35 1.38 -0.56
C SER A 176 -21.64 -0.06 -1.00
N GLY A 177 -20.84 -1.03 -0.54
CA GLY A 177 -20.99 -2.42 -0.92
C GLY A 177 -20.50 -2.75 -2.33
N LEU A 178 -19.71 -1.90 -2.98
CA LEU A 178 -18.95 -2.34 -4.17
C LEU A 178 -17.84 -3.32 -3.78
N ALA A 179 -17.38 -3.24 -2.53
CA ALA A 179 -16.60 -4.28 -1.86
C ALA A 179 -17.42 -5.48 -1.42
N ASN A 180 -18.73 -5.47 -1.63
CA ASN A 180 -19.59 -6.56 -1.20
C ASN A 180 -19.35 -7.76 -2.12
N LEU A 181 -18.58 -8.71 -1.58
CA LEU A 181 -18.25 -9.98 -2.20
C LEU A 181 -19.50 -10.85 -2.44
N HIS A 182 -20.73 -10.40 -2.17
CA HIS A 182 -21.97 -11.17 -2.34
C HIS A 182 -22.43 -11.38 -3.79
N LYS A 183 -21.81 -10.74 -4.81
CA LYS A 183 -22.07 -11.07 -6.23
C LYS A 183 -20.80 -11.22 -7.09
N PRO A 184 -19.89 -12.15 -6.78
CA PRO A 184 -18.73 -12.48 -7.60
C PRO A 184 -19.10 -12.85 -9.05
N SER A 185 -20.28 -13.43 -9.30
CA SER A 185 -20.84 -13.73 -10.63
C SER A 185 -21.02 -12.50 -11.53
N SER A 186 -21.09 -11.29 -10.96
CA SER A 186 -21.11 -10.06 -11.76
C SER A 186 -19.74 -9.68 -12.34
N TRP A 187 -18.68 -10.41 -11.99
CA TRP A 187 -17.33 -10.16 -12.48
C TRP A 187 -17.15 -10.71 -13.90
N SER A 188 -16.89 -9.82 -14.85
CA SER A 188 -16.61 -10.22 -16.22
C SER A 188 -15.13 -10.57 -16.42
N PHE A 189 -14.88 -11.84 -16.74
CA PHE A 189 -13.57 -12.33 -17.22
C PHE A 189 -13.44 -12.25 -18.75
N ALA A 190 -14.26 -11.46 -19.44
CA ALA A 190 -14.21 -11.35 -20.91
C ALA A 190 -12.85 -10.87 -21.45
N HIS A 191 -12.03 -10.21 -20.60
CA HIS A 191 -10.66 -9.81 -20.93
C HIS A 191 -9.69 -11.01 -20.99
N VAL A 192 -10.05 -12.17 -20.41
CA VAL A 192 -9.26 -13.40 -20.43
C VAL A 192 -9.49 -14.09 -21.77
N ARG A 193 -8.54 -13.94 -22.70
CA ARG A 193 -8.65 -14.49 -24.07
C ARG A 193 -8.63 -16.02 -24.14
N SER A 194 -8.17 -16.72 -23.10
CA SER A 194 -8.07 -18.19 -23.09
C SER A 194 -9.35 -18.80 -22.52
N PRO A 195 -10.12 -19.58 -23.31
CA PRO A 195 -11.34 -20.21 -22.83
C PRO A 195 -11.11 -21.15 -21.65
N SER A 196 -10.00 -21.91 -21.68
CA SER A 196 -9.64 -22.82 -20.59
C SER A 196 -9.32 -22.09 -19.27
N LEU A 197 -8.72 -20.90 -19.35
CA LEU A 197 -8.41 -20.10 -18.17
C LEU A 197 -9.65 -19.37 -17.66
N GLN A 198 -10.51 -18.90 -18.57
CA GLN A 198 -11.80 -18.33 -18.23
C GLN A 198 -12.67 -19.33 -17.47
N ALA A 199 -12.74 -20.59 -17.94
CA ALA A 199 -13.46 -21.67 -17.25
C ALA A 199 -12.90 -21.95 -15.84
N LYS A 200 -11.57 -21.90 -15.66
CA LYS A 200 -10.95 -22.05 -14.34
C LYS A 200 -11.30 -20.90 -13.39
N PHE A 201 -11.30 -19.66 -13.88
CA PHE A 201 -11.72 -18.52 -13.06
C PHE A 201 -13.20 -18.60 -12.68
N GLN A 202 -14.05 -19.05 -13.62
CA GLN A 202 -15.46 -19.26 -13.39
C GLN A 202 -15.72 -20.32 -12.29
N ASP A 203 -15.04 -21.46 -12.33
CA ASP A 203 -15.13 -22.50 -11.27
C ASP A 203 -14.69 -21.97 -9.89
N ILE A 204 -13.64 -21.14 -9.84
CA ILE A 204 -13.20 -20.49 -8.59
C ILE A 204 -14.30 -19.57 -8.05
N VAL A 205 -14.90 -18.75 -8.92
CA VAL A 205 -15.98 -17.82 -8.57
C VAL A 205 -17.21 -18.55 -8.05
N GLU A 206 -17.65 -19.63 -8.71
CA GLU A 206 -18.80 -20.43 -8.29
C GLU A 206 -18.58 -21.08 -6.90
N ARG A 207 -17.38 -21.63 -6.66
CA ARG A 207 -17.03 -22.18 -5.34
C ARG A 207 -16.98 -21.13 -4.23
N LEU A 208 -16.57 -19.91 -4.58
CA LEU A 208 -16.54 -18.79 -3.66
C LEU A 208 -17.94 -18.31 -3.32
N GLU A 209 -18.84 -18.25 -4.31
CA GLU A 209 -20.25 -17.96 -4.09
C GLU A 209 -20.90 -18.97 -3.15
N ASP A 210 -20.73 -20.27 -3.42
CA ASP A 210 -21.23 -21.33 -2.55
C ASP A 210 -20.69 -21.21 -1.11
N SER A 211 -19.39 -20.91 -0.94
CA SER A 211 -18.78 -20.72 0.37
C SER A 211 -19.35 -19.50 1.12
N LEU A 212 -19.60 -18.40 0.41
CA LEU A 212 -20.17 -17.17 0.97
C LEU A 212 -21.64 -17.37 1.36
N ASP A 213 -22.41 -18.08 0.53
CA ASP A 213 -23.80 -18.45 0.81
C ASP A 213 -23.89 -19.40 2.01
N PHE A 214 -22.95 -20.34 2.13
CA PHE A 214 -22.84 -21.20 3.31
C PHE A 214 -22.58 -20.36 4.58
N MET A 215 -21.59 -19.45 4.56
CA MET A 215 -21.30 -18.57 5.70
C MET A 215 -22.51 -17.70 6.09
N LYS A 216 -23.25 -17.21 5.11
CA LYS A 216 -24.51 -16.50 5.34
C LYS A 216 -25.57 -17.39 5.99
N THR A 217 -25.72 -18.62 5.51
CA THR A 217 -26.71 -19.60 6.01
C THR A 217 -26.47 -19.96 7.48
N ILE A 218 -25.21 -20.13 7.89
CA ILE A 218 -24.86 -20.45 9.29
C ILE A 218 -24.82 -19.22 10.21
N GLY A 219 -25.19 -18.04 9.72
CA GLY A 219 -25.19 -16.80 10.49
C GLY A 219 -23.80 -16.27 10.81
N ALA A 220 -22.74 -16.71 10.13
CA ALA A 220 -21.40 -16.15 10.30
C ALA A 220 -21.30 -14.69 9.80
N ASN A 221 -22.31 -14.22 9.03
CA ASN A 221 -22.49 -12.82 8.64
C ASN A 221 -23.38 -12.02 9.60
N ALA A 222 -23.98 -12.66 10.61
CA ALA A 222 -24.78 -11.96 11.60
C ALA A 222 -23.83 -11.26 12.58
N GLN A 223 -23.89 -9.93 12.57
CA GLN A 223 -23.31 -8.97 13.52
C GLN A 223 -23.15 -9.58 14.93
N SER A 224 -22.04 -10.28 15.16
CA SER A 224 -21.69 -10.79 16.46
C SER A 224 -20.90 -9.69 17.13
N GLU A 225 -21.51 -9.01 18.11
CA GLU A 225 -20.84 -8.03 18.96
C GLU A 225 -19.49 -8.58 19.43
N GLY A 226 -18.39 -8.03 18.90
CA GLY A 226 -17.02 -8.44 19.23
C GLY A 226 -16.25 -9.16 18.12
N THR A 227 -16.91 -9.68 17.09
CA THR A 227 -16.26 -10.22 15.89
C THR A 227 -16.69 -9.39 14.67
N LEU A 228 -16.14 -8.17 14.56
CA LEU A 228 -16.30 -7.31 13.38
C LEU A 228 -16.16 -8.15 12.10
N GLY A 229 -17.21 -8.11 11.27
CA GLY A 229 -17.41 -8.99 10.13
C GLY A 229 -16.18 -9.08 9.22
N ILE A 230 -15.60 -10.27 9.16
CA ILE A 230 -14.51 -10.63 8.22
C ILE A 230 -14.92 -10.37 6.76
N LEU A 231 -16.23 -10.30 6.48
CA LEU A 231 -16.79 -10.01 5.16
C LEU A 231 -17.31 -8.57 4.98
N GLU A 232 -17.45 -7.77 6.04
CA GLU A 232 -18.11 -6.45 5.96
C GLU A 232 -17.14 -5.28 5.75
N THR A 233 -15.88 -5.38 6.18
CA THR A 233 -14.92 -4.28 6.04
C THR A 233 -13.67 -4.71 5.27
N VAL A 234 -13.75 -4.56 3.95
CA VAL A 234 -12.59 -4.71 3.07
C VAL A 234 -11.71 -3.47 3.20
N GLU A 235 -10.42 -3.68 3.49
CA GLU A 235 -9.43 -2.61 3.58
C GLU A 235 -8.57 -2.57 2.32
N ILE A 236 -8.36 -1.37 1.76
CA ILE A 236 -7.37 -1.07 0.71
C ILE A 236 -6.49 0.09 1.21
N TRP A 237 -5.17 -0.13 1.21
CA TRP A 237 -4.19 0.91 1.49
C TRP A 237 -3.65 1.54 0.20
N THR A 238 -3.15 2.77 0.27
CA THR A 238 -2.55 3.49 -0.86
C THR A 238 -1.02 3.50 -0.76
N SER A 239 -0.36 3.58 -1.92
CA SER A 239 1.10 3.65 -2.03
C SER A 239 1.49 4.32 -3.34
N HIS A 240 2.66 4.93 -3.35
CA HIS A 240 3.25 5.52 -4.55
C HIS A 240 4.78 5.55 -4.45
N GLU A 241 5.44 5.79 -5.59
CA GLU A 241 6.88 6.04 -5.62
C GLU A 241 7.20 7.43 -5.05
N ALA A 242 8.10 7.46 -4.06
CA ALA A 242 8.52 8.64 -3.31
C ALA A 242 9.51 9.52 -4.08
N LEU A 243 9.11 9.96 -5.28
CA LEU A 243 10.04 10.51 -6.25
C LEU A 243 10.27 12.01 -6.08
N LEU A 244 9.20 12.78 -5.86
CA LEU A 244 9.28 14.23 -5.69
C LEU A 244 9.41 14.58 -4.20
N LEU A 245 10.63 14.67 -3.72
CA LEU A 245 10.90 14.87 -2.29
C LEU A 245 10.33 16.19 -1.75
N GLU A 246 10.16 17.22 -2.58
CA GLU A 246 9.48 18.45 -2.18
C GLU A 246 7.99 18.24 -1.85
N TYR A 247 7.32 17.35 -2.58
CA TYR A 247 5.93 16.96 -2.33
C TYR A 247 5.84 16.11 -1.05
N GLU A 248 6.71 15.12 -0.92
CA GLU A 248 6.76 14.24 0.25
C GLU A 248 7.11 15.00 1.55
N GLU A 249 8.08 15.93 1.48
CA GLU A 249 8.45 16.81 2.58
C GLU A 249 7.24 17.66 3.00
N ALA A 250 6.53 18.24 2.03
CA ALA A 250 5.37 19.10 2.29
C ALA A 250 4.18 18.36 2.88
N LEU A 251 4.05 17.04 2.67
CA LEU A 251 2.98 16.19 3.23
C LEU A 251 3.40 15.39 4.46
N THR A 252 4.68 15.44 4.85
CA THR A 252 5.15 14.81 6.08
C THR A 252 4.67 15.62 7.29
N ARG A 253 4.20 14.93 8.34
CA ARG A 253 3.65 15.55 9.56
C ARG A 253 4.32 14.94 10.79
N LYS A 254 4.64 15.79 11.76
CA LYS A 254 4.99 15.32 13.10
C LYS A 254 3.70 14.92 13.82
N ILE A 255 3.70 13.71 14.37
CA ILE A 255 2.59 13.23 15.19
C ILE A 255 3.04 13.39 16.63
N GLU A 256 2.33 14.21 17.39
CA GLU A 256 2.51 14.20 18.84
C GLU A 256 1.90 12.90 19.38
N PRO A 257 2.63 12.13 20.21
CA PRO A 257 2.08 10.91 20.80
C PRO A 257 0.85 11.29 21.62
N GLY A 258 -0.33 10.99 21.11
CA GLY A 258 -1.59 11.31 21.79
C GLY A 258 -1.61 10.66 23.17
N ARG A 259 -2.19 11.35 24.18
CA ARG A 259 -2.36 10.85 25.56
C ARG A 259 -3.04 9.46 25.64
N SER A 260 -3.70 9.00 24.57
CA SER A 260 -4.28 7.65 24.45
C SER A 260 -3.27 6.52 24.19
N ALA A 261 -2.02 6.82 23.84
CA ALA A 261 -0.95 5.84 23.68
C ALA A 261 -0.30 5.42 25.02
N ARG A 262 -0.88 5.82 26.17
CA ARG A 262 -0.70 5.06 27.41
C ARG A 262 -1.47 3.76 27.19
N ALA A 263 -0.79 2.83 26.52
CA ALA A 263 -1.24 1.47 26.33
C ALA A 263 -1.94 1.05 27.61
N ARG A 264 -3.24 0.72 27.51
CA ARG A 264 -3.83 -0.21 28.46
C ARG A 264 -2.99 -1.47 28.30
N ARG A 265 -1.90 -1.57 29.06
CA ARG A 265 -1.33 -2.86 29.44
C ARG A 265 -2.50 -3.55 30.11
N ILE A 266 -3.22 -4.37 29.35
CA ILE A 266 -4.08 -5.37 29.93
C ILE A 266 -3.09 -6.28 30.66
N SER A 267 -2.87 -5.98 31.94
CA SER A 267 -2.20 -6.90 32.83
C SER A 267 -3.10 -8.11 32.92
N PHE A 268 -2.75 -9.18 32.21
CA PHE A 268 -3.24 -10.51 32.54
C PHE A 268 -2.80 -10.79 33.98
N ARG A 269 -3.70 -10.55 34.95
CA ARG A 269 -3.59 -11.19 36.26
C ARG A 269 -3.91 -12.66 36.01
N PRO A 270 -2.98 -13.59 36.29
CA PRO A 270 -3.35 -15.00 36.30
C PRO A 270 -4.39 -15.17 37.40
N GLY A 271 -5.61 -15.59 37.02
CA GLY A 271 -6.61 -15.98 38.00
C GLY A 271 -6.07 -17.11 38.85
N SER A 272 -6.01 -16.88 40.16
CA SER A 272 -5.80 -17.90 41.18
C SER A 272 -7.00 -18.84 41.18
N GLY A 273 -6.94 -19.90 40.38
CA GLY A 273 -7.84 -21.06 40.43
C GLY A 273 -7.05 -22.30 40.88
N PRO A 274 -7.65 -23.21 41.66
CA PRO A 274 -6.91 -24.20 42.43
C PRO A 274 -6.27 -25.28 41.56
N PHE A 275 -5.01 -25.56 41.85
CA PHE A 275 -4.21 -26.65 41.30
C PHE A 275 -4.91 -28.00 41.46
N THR A 276 -5.09 -28.73 40.36
CA THR A 276 -5.19 -30.20 40.40
C THR A 276 -4.08 -30.81 39.55
N LYS A 277 -3.32 -31.70 40.18
CA LYS A 277 -2.09 -32.33 39.68
C LYS A 277 -2.41 -33.25 38.49
N LYS A 278 -1.75 -33.04 37.34
CA LYS A 278 -1.75 -34.01 36.22
C LYS A 278 -0.77 -35.16 36.49
N LYS A 279 -1.19 -36.41 36.26
CA LYS A 279 -0.31 -37.58 36.07
C LYS A 279 0.22 -37.63 34.62
N PRO A 280 1.42 -38.18 34.36
CA PRO A 280 1.98 -38.24 33.01
C PRO A 280 1.55 -39.51 32.26
N PHE A 281 1.28 -39.37 30.96
CA PHE A 281 1.13 -40.49 30.00
C PHE A 281 2.47 -40.76 29.27
N PRO A 282 2.73 -42.01 28.82
CA PRO A 282 3.99 -42.41 28.20
C PRO A 282 4.09 -41.98 26.72
N PRO A 283 5.29 -42.02 26.09
CA PRO A 283 5.54 -41.34 24.83
C PRO A 283 5.12 -42.20 23.62
N SER A 284 4.27 -41.65 22.74
CA SER A 284 4.06 -42.20 21.40
C SER A 284 4.90 -41.45 20.36
N ARG A 285 5.47 -42.22 19.44
CA ARG A 285 6.46 -41.85 18.43
C ARG A 285 6.02 -40.69 17.53
N ARG A 286 6.95 -39.76 17.26
CA ARG A 286 6.82 -38.67 16.28
C ARG A 286 7.00 -39.19 14.85
N PRO A 287 6.39 -38.56 13.84
CA PRO A 287 7.07 -38.28 12.57
C PRO A 287 7.84 -36.97 12.69
N LEU A 288 9.08 -36.96 12.20
CA LEU A 288 9.94 -35.79 12.10
C LEU A 288 9.36 -34.76 11.10
N PRO A 289 9.27 -33.47 11.43
CA PRO A 289 9.43 -32.42 10.44
C PRO A 289 10.92 -32.10 10.31
N ALA A 290 11.42 -32.17 9.08
CA ALA A 290 12.77 -31.77 8.72
C ALA A 290 13.03 -30.33 9.19
N ARG A 291 14.02 -30.18 10.08
CA ARG A 291 14.53 -28.90 10.55
C ARG A 291 15.54 -28.42 9.50
N ILE A 292 15.11 -27.59 8.56
CA ILE A 292 16.07 -26.78 7.79
C ILE A 292 16.43 -25.59 8.69
N GLN A 293 17.63 -25.69 9.26
CA GLN A 293 18.22 -24.70 10.15
C GLN A 293 19.02 -23.71 9.30
N THR A 294 18.36 -22.71 8.71
CA THR A 294 19.07 -21.55 8.14
C THR A 294 19.25 -20.49 9.21
N ARG A 295 20.39 -20.57 9.91
CA ARG A 295 20.98 -19.42 10.62
C ARG A 295 21.34 -18.36 9.58
N ALA A 296 21.11 -17.09 9.95
CA ALA A 296 21.51 -15.87 9.23
C ALA A 296 20.76 -15.56 7.91
N ALA A 297 19.54 -15.02 8.01
CA ALA A 297 18.88 -14.36 6.87
C ALA A 297 17.95 -13.18 7.24
N SER A 298 17.81 -12.83 8.53
CA SER A 298 16.83 -11.83 8.97
C SER A 298 17.26 -10.36 8.81
N LEU A 299 18.54 -10.09 8.53
CA LEU A 299 19.03 -8.71 8.32
C LEU A 299 19.23 -8.32 6.85
N ASN A 300 19.36 -9.27 5.92
CA ASN A 300 19.66 -8.97 4.51
C ASN A 300 18.42 -8.84 3.60
N LEU A 301 17.23 -9.24 4.04
CA LEU A 301 15.99 -9.02 3.28
C LEU A 301 15.47 -7.57 3.42
N LEU A 302 15.92 -6.85 4.45
CA LEU A 302 15.51 -5.47 4.77
C LEU A 302 16.28 -4.40 3.97
N ALA A 303 17.40 -4.76 3.32
CA ALA A 303 18.37 -3.80 2.78
C ALA A 303 18.31 -3.57 1.25
N MET A 304 17.31 -4.07 0.51
CA MET A 304 17.42 -4.20 -0.96
C MET A 304 16.54 -3.26 -1.83
N ILE A 305 15.68 -2.38 -1.29
CA ILE A 305 14.67 -1.63 -2.05
C ILE A 305 14.26 -0.35 -1.32
N SER A 306 14.28 0.75 -2.07
CA SER A 306 14.35 2.10 -1.51
C SER A 306 13.48 3.13 -2.26
N ARG A 307 12.36 2.74 -2.89
CA ARG A 307 11.66 3.66 -3.83
C ARG A 307 10.20 4.04 -3.54
N HIS A 308 9.45 3.31 -2.73
CA HIS A 308 8.01 3.59 -2.54
C HIS A 308 7.71 4.08 -1.12
N ILE A 309 6.92 5.16 -1.01
CA ILE A 309 6.34 5.67 0.23
C ILE A 309 4.92 5.11 0.37
N PHE A 310 4.62 4.72 1.59
CA PHE A 310 3.28 4.49 2.10
C PHE A 310 3.03 5.76 2.89
N TYR A 311 2.01 6.55 2.53
CA TYR A 311 1.74 7.84 3.19
C TYR A 311 1.91 7.68 4.70
N GLY A 312 2.91 8.36 5.30
CA GLY A 312 3.19 8.23 6.73
C GLY A 312 4.63 7.89 7.11
N LEU A 313 5.51 8.90 7.14
CA LEU A 313 6.67 8.85 8.02
C LEU A 313 6.20 9.16 9.45
N VAL A 314 6.08 8.13 10.29
CA VAL A 314 5.78 8.28 11.71
C VAL A 314 7.10 8.28 12.48
N ASN A 315 7.40 9.38 13.16
CA ASN A 315 8.50 9.49 14.11
C ASN A 315 8.09 8.78 15.42
N GLU A 316 8.64 7.60 15.69
CA GLU A 316 8.56 6.94 17.00
C GLU A 316 9.92 6.99 17.69
N PRO A 317 9.99 7.30 19.00
CA PRO A 317 11.25 7.62 19.69
C PRO A 317 12.30 6.50 19.79
N ASP A 318 12.05 5.27 19.33
CA ASP A 318 13.07 4.20 19.31
C ASP A 318 12.96 3.25 18.10
N SER A 319 12.21 3.62 17.05
CA SER A 319 12.20 2.85 15.81
C SER A 319 11.84 3.70 14.59
N TRP A 320 12.84 3.94 13.74
CA TRP A 320 12.63 4.52 12.42
C TRP A 320 11.89 3.50 11.55
N THR A 321 10.57 3.66 11.34
CA THR A 321 9.87 2.89 10.31
C THR A 321 9.54 3.80 9.14
N MET A 322 10.55 4.12 8.33
CA MET A 322 10.31 4.34 6.91
C MET A 322 9.82 2.98 6.38
N LEU A 323 8.51 2.82 6.17
CA LEU A 323 8.01 1.66 5.43
C LEU A 323 8.57 1.81 4.01
N THR A 324 9.70 1.19 3.76
CA THR A 324 10.28 1.00 2.43
C THR A 324 10.32 -0.50 2.26
N TRP A 325 9.26 -1.02 1.65
CA TRP A 325 9.12 -2.44 1.36
C TRP A 325 9.40 -2.72 -0.09
N ASN A 326 9.77 -3.97 -0.31
CA ASN A 326 11.00 -4.26 -0.98
C ASN A 326 10.71 -5.32 -2.06
N PHE A 327 10.50 -4.94 -3.34
CA PHE A 327 10.46 -5.88 -4.47
C PHE A 327 11.40 -5.47 -5.61
N CYS A 328 12.34 -6.35 -5.97
CA CYS A 328 13.06 -6.28 -7.23
C CYS A 328 13.04 -7.66 -7.90
N ALA A 329 12.78 -7.67 -9.20
CA ALA A 329 12.79 -8.85 -10.04
C ALA A 329 14.20 -9.44 -10.14
N GLY A 330 14.33 -10.74 -9.84
CA GLY A 330 15.60 -11.47 -9.87
C GLY A 330 15.64 -12.65 -8.90
N PHE A 331 14.55 -13.42 -8.81
CA PHE A 331 14.35 -14.43 -7.76
C PHE A 331 15.17 -15.72 -7.94
N ARG A 332 15.82 -15.94 -9.10
CA ARG A 332 16.46 -17.23 -9.42
C ARG A 332 17.98 -17.31 -9.27
N THR A 333 18.71 -16.20 -9.17
CA THR A 333 20.19 -16.24 -9.23
C THR A 333 20.91 -16.01 -7.90
N ARG A 334 20.21 -15.75 -6.79
CA ARG A 334 20.85 -15.39 -5.50
C ARG A 334 20.51 -16.30 -4.32
N LEU A 335 19.98 -17.51 -4.58
CA LEU A 335 19.66 -18.51 -3.56
C LEU A 335 20.44 -19.83 -3.74
N ALA A 336 21.53 -19.81 -4.50
CA ALA A 336 22.49 -20.92 -4.57
C ALA A 336 23.66 -20.66 -3.62
#